data_AF-A0A2H9L1K3-F1
#
_entry.id   AF-A0A2H9L1K3-F1
#
_cell.length_a   1.000
_cell.length_b   1.000
_cell.length_c   1.000
_cell.angle_alpha   90.00
_cell.angle_beta   90.00
_cell.angle_gamma   90.00
#
_symmetry.space_group_name_H-M   'P 1'
#
loop_
_entity.id
_entity.type
_entity.pdbx_description
1 polymer ?
#
loop_
_entity_poly.entity_id
_entity_poly.type
_entity_poly.pdbx_seq_one_letter_code
_entity_poly.pdbx_strand_id
1 'polypeptide(L)' 'NKMGRNLRVANATIRDDSGTMTLVLWNDAIDKVREGSKIKITNGYVNTWQSKLQLTLGKFGKMEVL' A
#
# COMPACT_ATOMS: atom_id res chain seq x y z
N ASN A 1 -29.05 -3.11 -9.38
CA ASN A 1 -27.92 -4.08 -9.24
C ASN A 1 -26.66 -3.36 -8.79
N LYS A 2 -26.50 -3.13 -7.48
CA LYS A 2 -25.24 -2.65 -6.90
C LYS A 2 -24.25 -3.81 -6.96
N MET A 3 -23.49 -3.91 -8.05
CA MET A 3 -22.29 -4.75 -8.10
C MET A 3 -21.34 -4.17 -7.05
N GLY A 4 -21.42 -4.70 -5.83
CA GLY A 4 -20.46 -4.45 -4.76
C GLY A 4 -19.11 -4.96 -5.24
N ARG A 5 -18.36 -4.10 -5.92
CA ARG A 5 -16.96 -4.37 -6.26
C ARG A 5 -16.28 -4.58 -4.91
N ASN A 6 -15.89 -5.82 -4.62
CA ASN A 6 -15.30 -6.16 -3.34
C ASN A 6 -13.93 -5.48 -3.26
N LEU A 7 -13.91 -4.25 -2.76
CA LEU A 7 -12.69 -3.47 -2.57
C LEU A 7 -12.00 -4.02 -1.33
N ARG A 8 -11.07 -4.95 -1.54
CA ARG A 8 -10.18 -5.44 -0.50
C ARG A 8 -9.12 -4.37 -0.27
N VAL A 9 -8.99 -3.95 0.97
CA VAL A 9 -7.91 -3.08 1.44
C VAL A 9 -7.11 -3.86 2.48
N ALA A 10 -5.79 -3.84 2.38
CA ALA A 10 -4.90 -4.39 3.39
C ALA A 10 -3.91 -3.34 3.85
N ASN A 11 -3.63 -3.33 5.15
CA ASN A 11 -2.62 -2.48 5.74
C ASN A 11 -1.38 -3.32 6.00
N ALA A 12 -0.31 -3.07 5.25
CA ALA A 12 1.00 -3.66 5.49
C ALA A 12 1.84 -2.68 6.30
N THR A 13 2.53 -3.16 7.35
CA THR A 13 3.50 -2.32 8.06
C THR A 13 4.84 -2.47 7.37
N ILE A 14 5.34 -1.40 6.76
CA ILE A 14 6.67 -1.38 6.16
C ILE A 14 7.61 -0.60 7.08
N ARG A 15 8.86 -1.05 7.12
CA ARG A 15 9.92 -0.44 7.90
C ARG A 15 11.10 -0.20 6.99
N ASP A 16 11.58 1.03 7.03
CA ASP A 16 12.81 1.46 6.37
C ASP A 16 13.77 2.02 7.43
N ASP A 17 14.96 2.43 7.02
CA ASP A 17 16.00 3.01 7.86
C ASP A 17 15.52 4.29 8.56
N SER A 18 14.64 5.05 7.89
CA SER A 18 14.04 6.27 8.45
C SER A 18 12.87 6.04 9.41
N GLY A 19 12.31 4.82 9.50
CA GLY A 19 11.23 4.51 10.42
C GLY A 19 10.19 3.51 9.90
N THR A 20 9.07 3.42 10.62
CA THR A 20 7.93 2.54 10.27
C THR A 20 6.78 3.35 9.70
N MET A 21 6.19 2.89 8.59
CA MET A 21 4.98 3.47 8.02
C MET A 21 3.98 2.38 7.62
N THR A 22 2.71 2.77 7.51
CA THR A 22 1.65 1.87 7.07
C THR A 22 1.44 2.02 5.58
N LEU A 23 1.54 0.93 4.83
CA LEU A 23 1.22 0.85 3.42
C LEU A 23 -0.19 0.32 3.23
N VAL A 24 -1.02 1.09 2.53
CA VAL A 24 -2.38 0.73 2.15
C VAL A 24 -2.35 0.11 0.75
N LEU A 25 -2.66 -1.18 0.72
CA LEU A 25 -2.71 -2.05 -0.45
C LEU A 25 -4.15 -2.24 -0.89
N TRP A 26 -4.40 -2.22 -2.19
CA TRP A 26 -5.73 -2.38 -2.76
C TRP A 26 -5.81 -3.61 -3.65
N ASN A 27 -6.83 -4.44 -3.45
CA ASN A 27 -7.20 -5.60 -4.28
C ASN A 27 -5.99 -6.42 -4.73
N ASP A 28 -5.64 -6.30 -6.03
CA ASP A 28 -4.59 -7.05 -6.72
C ASP A 28 -3.18 -6.78 -6.14
N ALA A 29 -2.96 -5.60 -5.57
CA ALA A 29 -1.70 -5.28 -4.91
C ALA A 29 -1.48 -6.13 -3.66
N ILE A 30 -2.55 -6.57 -2.98
CA ILE A 30 -2.47 -7.41 -1.78
C ILE A 30 -1.97 -8.80 -2.16
N ASP A 31 -2.49 -9.37 -3.23
CA ASP A 31 -2.12 -10.71 -3.70
C ASP A 31 -0.69 -10.74 -4.31
N LYS A 32 -0.19 -9.59 -4.78
CA LYS A 32 1.19 -9.47 -5.30
C LYS A 32 2.25 -9.41 -4.21
N VAL A 33 1.95 -8.85 -3.06
CA VAL A 33 2.94 -8.65 -2.00
C VAL A 33 2.88 -9.75 -0.95
N ARG A 34 4.05 -10.19 -0.48
CA ARG A 34 4.18 -11.16 0.61
C ARG A 34 5.03 -10.58 1.72
N GLU A 35 4.80 -11.07 2.93
CA GLU A 35 5.59 -10.71 4.10
C GLU A 35 7.07 -11.07 3.86
N GLY A 36 7.95 -10.07 3.98
CA GLY A 36 9.39 -10.22 3.70
C GLY A 36 9.82 -9.88 2.27
N SER A 37 8.90 -9.66 1.33
CA SER A 37 9.24 -9.18 -0.01
C SER A 37 9.60 -7.69 0.00
N LYS A 38 10.58 -7.31 -0.81
CA LYS A 38 10.87 -5.90 -1.05
C LYS A 38 9.91 -5.38 -2.11
N ILE A 39 9.35 -4.20 -1.90
CA ILE A 39 8.40 -3.60 -2.82
C ILE A 39 8.86 -2.20 -3.17
N LYS A 40 8.81 -1.87 -4.46
CA LYS A 40 9.08 -0.55 -4.98
C LYS A 40 7.76 0.08 -5.38
N ILE A 41 7.42 1.17 -4.71
CA ILE A 41 6.23 1.95 -5.03
C ILE A 41 6.66 3.20 -5.77
N THR A 42 6.10 3.41 -6.95
CA THR A 42 6.35 4.58 -7.79
C THR A 42 5.07 5.39 -7.87
N ASN A 43 5.15 6.70 -7.67
CA ASN A 43 3.99 7.59 -7.70
C ASN A 43 2.92 7.26 -6.62
N GLY A 44 3.40 6.79 -5.46
CA GLY A 44 2.58 6.61 -4.26
C GLY A 44 2.36 7.94 -3.54
N TYR A 45 1.21 8.08 -2.88
CA TYR A 45 0.89 9.21 -2.04
C TYR A 45 1.16 8.86 -0.59
N VAL A 46 1.96 9.68 0.08
CA VAL A 46 2.15 9.60 1.52
C VAL A 46 1.22 10.63 2.17
N ASN A 47 0.40 10.17 3.11
CA ASN A 47 -0.45 11.01 3.91
C ASN A 47 -0.19 10.77 5.40
N THR A 48 -0.05 11.85 6.16
CA THR A 48 0.07 11.78 7.62
C THR A 48 -1.32 11.88 8.23
N TRP A 49 -1.79 10.82 8.89
CA TRP A 49 -3.05 10.82 9.62
C TRP A 49 -2.80 10.48 11.08
N GLN A 50 -3.21 11.35 12.01
CA GLN A 50 -3.01 11.17 13.45
C GLN A 50 -1.58 10.75 13.83
N SER A 51 -0.58 11.46 13.30
CA SER A 51 0.86 11.16 13.51
C SER A 51 1.34 9.81 12.97
N LYS A 52 0.54 9.09 12.17
CA LYS A 52 0.94 7.87 11.46
C LYS A 52 1.06 8.16 9.97
N LEU A 53 2.21 7.82 9.40
CA LEU A 53 2.46 7.88 7.96
C LEU A 53 1.73 6.72 7.28
N GLN A 54 0.85 7.05 6.33
CA GLN A 54 0.15 6.11 5.48
C GLN A 54 0.56 6.31 4.03
N LEU A 55 1.11 5.29 3.40
CA LEU A 55 1.45 5.27 1.99
C LEU A 55 0.33 4.58 1.22
N THR A 56 -0.21 5.22 0.19
CA THR A 56 -1.30 4.68 -0.64
C THR A 56 -0.93 4.78 -2.12
N LEU A 57 -1.30 3.77 -2.90
CA LEU A 57 -1.20 3.83 -4.36
C LEU A 57 -2.33 4.68 -4.92
N GLY A 58 -1.99 5.85 -5.48
CA GLY A 58 -2.95 6.69 -6.20
C GLY A 58 -3.35 6.08 -7.55
N LYS A 59 -4.22 6.76 -8.30
CA LYS A 59 -4.70 6.34 -9.63
C LYS A 59 -3.58 6.05 -10.65
N PHE A 60 -2.41 6.67 -10.48
CA PHE A 60 -1.22 6.48 -11.30
C PHE A 60 -0.06 5.82 -10.54
N GLY A 61 -0.33 5.29 -9.34
CA GLY A 61 0.64 4.59 -8.53
C GLY A 61 0.96 3.22 -9.14
N LYS A 62 2.25 2.91 -9.26
CA LYS A 62 2.73 1.57 -9.63
C LYS A 62 3.39 0.92 -8.43
N MET A 63 3.18 -0.38 -8.31
CA MET A 63 3.85 -1.23 -7.33
C MET A 63 4.54 -2.35 -8.06
N GLU A 64 5.82 -2.53 -7.75
CA GLU A 64 6.64 -3.62 -8.25
C GLU A 64 7.24 -4.38 -7.05
N VAL A 65 7.18 -5.70 -7.09
CA VAL A 65 7.81 -6.56 -6.08
C VAL A 65 9.19 -6.93 -6.58
N LEU A 66 10.20 -6.78 -5.73
CA LEU A 66 11.61 -7.08 -5.98
C LEU A 66 12.00 -8.42 -5.35
#